data_AF-A0A162N8S4-F1
#
_entry.id   AF-A0A162N8S4-F1
#
_cell.length_a   1.000
_cell.length_b   1.000
_cell.length_c   1.000
_cell.angle_alpha   90.00
_cell.angle_beta   90.00
_cell.angle_gamma   90.00
#
_symmetry.space_group_name_H-M   'P 1'
#
loop_
_entity.id
_entity.type
_entity.pdbx_description
1 polymer ?
#
loop_
_entity_poly.entity_id
_entity_poly.type
_entity_poly.pdbx_seq_one_letter_code
_entity_poly.pdbx_strand_id
1 'polypeptide(L)' 'MMLRRNCKINKHWITDAEDRTVIVEKEKPTLTTCYPFNYIGDAPDRYIIEASLLSTS' A
#
# COMPACT_ATOMS: atom_id res chain seq x y z
N MET A 1 19.33 15.27 -8.90
CA MET A 1 18.07 15.40 -9.67
C MET A 1 17.02 14.54 -8.99
N MET A 2 15.98 15.14 -8.41
CA MET A 2 14.97 14.43 -7.61
C MET A 2 13.77 14.12 -8.51
N LEU A 3 13.56 12.84 -8.85
CA LEU A 3 12.40 12.42 -9.64
C LEU A 3 11.15 12.44 -8.75
N ARG A 4 10.21 13.33 -9.06
CA ARG A 4 8.89 13.34 -8.43
C ARG A 4 7.96 12.44 -9.23
N ARG A 5 7.38 11.43 -8.57
CA ARG A 5 6.39 10.52 -9.16
C ARG A 5 5.01 10.94 -8.69
N ASN A 6 4.09 11.17 -9.62
CA ASN A 6 2.70 11.45 -9.32
C ASN A 6 1.92 10.13 -9.36
N CYS A 7 1.17 9.81 -8.31
CA CYS A 7 0.38 8.57 -8.22
C CYS A 7 -1.09 8.91 -7.95
N LYS A 8 -2.00 8.15 -8.55
CA LYS A 8 -3.45 8.21 -8.29
C LYS A 8 -3.87 6.99 -7.48
N ILE A 9 -4.55 7.23 -6.35
CA ILE A 9 -5.13 6.16 -5.53
C ILE A 9 -6.32 5.56 -6.29
N ASN A 10 -6.33 4.24 -6.44
CA ASN A 10 -7.43 3.51 -7.08
C ASN A 10 -8.31 2.78 -6.05
N LYS A 11 -7.67 2.13 -5.07
CA LYS A 11 -8.37 1.27 -4.10
C LYS A 11 -7.63 1.29 -2.77
N HIS A 12 -8.39 1.18 -1.68
CA HIS A 12 -7.86 0.97 -0.34
C HIS A 12 -8.74 -0.04 0.40
N TRP A 13 -8.13 -0.87 1.26
CA TRP A 13 -8.84 -1.85 2.08
C TRP A 13 -7.97 -2.29 3.26
N ILE A 14 -8.57 -2.99 4.21
CA ILE A 14 -7.88 -3.61 5.35
C ILE A 14 -7.83 -5.12 5.08
N THR A 15 -6.68 -5.74 5.33
CA THR A 15 -6.53 -7.20 5.33
C THR A 15 -5.76 -7.66 6.56
N ASP A 16 -5.77 -8.96 6.83
CA ASP A 16 -5.02 -9.59 7.93
C ASP A 16 -3.51 -9.52 7.68
N ALA A 17 -2.71 -9.44 8.75
CA ALA A 17 -1.25 -9.34 8.66
C ALA A 17 -0.57 -10.54 7.98
N GLU A 18 -1.19 -11.72 8.03
CA GLU A 18 -0.68 -12.93 7.39
C GLU A 18 -1.13 -13.07 5.93
N ASP A 19 -1.99 -12.17 5.42
CA ASP A 19 -2.47 -12.21 4.04
C ASP A 19 -1.41 -11.73 3.03
N ARG A 20 -0.67 -12.71 2.49
CA ARG A 20 0.36 -12.51 1.48
C ARG A 20 -0.18 -12.24 0.08
N THR A 21 -1.49 -12.30 -0.15
CA THR A 21 -2.07 -12.03 -1.48
C THR A 21 -1.85 -10.58 -1.94
N VAL A 22 -1.50 -9.69 -1.00
CA VAL A 22 -1.20 -8.29 -1.26
C VAL A 22 0.26 -8.06 -1.66
N ILE A 23 1.18 -8.92 -1.21
CA ILE A 23 2.63 -8.82 -1.46
C ILE A 23 2.98 -9.68 -2.68
N VAL A 24 2.37 -9.36 -3.80
CA VAL A 24 2.65 -9.98 -5.10
C VAL A 24 3.26 -8.95 -6.04
N GLU A 25 4.03 -9.40 -7.02
CA GLU A 25 4.58 -8.52 -8.05
C GLU A 25 3.41 -7.89 -8.82
N LYS A 26 3.17 -6.60 -8.56
CA LYS A 26 2.14 -5.80 -9.23
C LYS A 26 2.82 -4.69 -10.01
N GLU A 27 2.35 -4.44 -11.23
CA GLU A 27 2.76 -3.29 -12.04
C GLU A 27 2.43 -1.94 -11.38
N LYS A 28 1.52 -1.96 -10.39
CA LYS A 28 1.00 -0.79 -9.69
C LYS A 28 1.64 -0.67 -8.30
N PRO A 29 2.13 0.53 -7.90
CA PRO A 29 2.63 0.73 -6.55
C PRO A 29 1.54 0.44 -5.50
N THR A 30 1.85 -0.46 -4.56
CA THR A 30 1.00 -0.79 -3.41
C THR A 30 1.71 -0.34 -2.15
N LEU A 31 1.04 0.48 -1.33
CA LEU A 31 1.51 0.90 -0.01
C LEU A 31 0.82 0.05 1.05
N THR A 32 1.62 -0.51 1.97
CA THR A 32 1.15 -1.34 3.09
C THR A 32 1.52 -0.68 4.41
N THR A 33 0.55 -0.41 5.29
CA THR A 33 0.77 0.17 6.62
C THR A 33 0.14 -0.71 7.71
N CYS A 34 0.62 -0.62 8.95
CA CYS A 34 0.03 -1.33 10.08
C CYS A 34 -1.33 -0.74 10.47
N TYR A 35 -2.27 -1.59 10.88
CA TYR A 35 -3.58 -1.21 11.43
C TYR A 35 -3.94 -2.14 12.60
N PRO A 36 -4.61 -1.66 13.68
CA PRO A 36 -4.99 -0.27 13.94
C PRO A 36 -3.79 0.62 14.30
N PHE A 37 -3.85 1.90 13.93
CA PHE A 37 -2.73 2.86 14.06
C PHE A 37 -2.22 3.07 15.50
N ASN A 38 -3.02 2.72 16.49
CA ASN A 38 -2.69 2.84 17.92
C ASN A 38 -2.10 1.55 18.51
N TYR A 39 -1.86 0.52 17.69
CA TYR A 39 -1.31 -0.75 18.17
C TYR A 39 0.22 -0.68 18.27
N ILE A 40 0.77 -1.06 19.42
CA ILE A 40 2.21 -1.16 19.66
C ILE A 40 2.59 -2.64 19.58
N GLY A 41 3.31 -3.03 18.53
CA GLY A 41 3.71 -4.41 18.24
C GLY A 41 3.33 -4.85 16.84
N ASP A 42 3.25 -6.17 16.60
CA ASP A 42 2.77 -6.74 15.34
C ASP A 42 1.25 -6.55 15.23
N ALA A 43 0.87 -5.45 14.57
CA ALA A 43 -0.52 -5.12 14.38
C ALA A 43 -1.24 -6.24 13.59
N PRO A 44 -2.40 -6.71 14.05
CA PRO A 44 -3.10 -7.86 13.47
C PRO A 44 -3.57 -7.59 12.04
N ASP A 45 -3.78 -6.32 11.69
CA ASP A 45 -4.27 -5.92 10.37
C ASP A 45 -3.26 -5.02 9.63
N ARG A 46 -3.43 -4.97 8.31
CA ARG A 46 -2.67 -4.13 7.39
C ARG A 46 -3.64 -3.26 6.60
N TYR A 47 -3.38 -1.96 6.56
CA TYR A 47 -4.06 -1.03 5.69
C TYR A 47 -3.33 -0.96 4.35
N ILE A 48 -4.03 -1.31 3.29
CA ILE A 48 -3.48 -1.45 1.94
C ILE A 48 -4.03 -0.33 1.07
N ILE A 49 -3.14 0.34 0.34
CA ILE A 49 -3.47 1.36 -0.65
C ILE A 49 -2.84 0.98 -1.98
N GLU A 50 -3.66 0.72 -2.99
CA GLU A 50 -3.21 0.49 -4.36
C GLU A 50 -3.33 1.78 -5.17
N ALA A 51 -2.21 2.24 -5.73
CA ALA A 51 -2.14 3.42 -6.57
C ALA A 51 -1.55 3.09 -7.94
N SER A 52 -1.92 3.86 -8.96
CA SER A 52 -1.28 3.79 -10.28
C SER A 52 -0.42 5.03 -10.48
N LEU A 53 0.74 4.85 -11.09
CA LEU A 53 1.58 5.96 -11.52
C LEU A 53 0.83 6.75 -12.61
N LEU A 54 0.63 8.05 -12.38
CA LEU A 54 0.21 8.96 -13.42
C LEU A 54 1.44 9.24 -14.28
N SER A 55 1.35 8.90 -15.57
CA SER A 55 2.41 8.99 -16.57
C SER A 55 3.48 10.03 -16.24
N THR A 56 4.74 9.58 -16.20
CA THR A 56 5.90 10.47 -16.11
C THR A 56 6.09 11.08 -17.50
N SER A 57 5.48 12.23 -17.76
CA SER A 57 5.85 13.08 -18.90
C SER A 57 7.19 13.78 -18.64
#